data_AF-A0A9W8FA52-F1
#
_entry.id   AF-A0A9W8FA52-F1
#
_cell.length_a   1.000
_cell.length_b   1.000
_cell.length_c   1.000
_cell.angle_alpha   90.00
_cell.angle_beta   90.00
_cell.angle_gamma   90.00
#
_symmetry.space_group_name_H-M   'P 1'
#
loop_
_entity.id
_entity.type
_entity.pdbx_description
1 polymer ?
#
loop_
_entity_poly.entity_id
_entity_poly.type
_entity_poly.pdbx_seq_one_letter_code
_entity_poly.pdbx_strand_id
1 'polypeptide(L)'
;MAEATVPEAPVAETQSQQMDATQRTEALSSAANDDSDSDNDNSNDNDNSNSNRNSTGDANAVFLKERFEVELEFVQCLANPWYVNIIAQQGYFDKPEFVNYLKYLKYWQRPEYARFVVYPHALALLDLLQTKAFRDEIKKTDEATRLAVLQQNHWRWPNYREEGASSAANGADDEANSHAASAS
;
A
#
# COMPACT_ATOMS: atom_id res chain seq x y z
N MET A 1 -33.44 -58.76 -22.96
CA MET A 1 -32.67 -58.73 -24.22
C MET A 1 -31.37 -57.99 -23.93
N ALA A 2 -30.27 -58.58 -24.41
CA ALA A 2 -28.82 -58.34 -24.23
C ALA A 2 -28.38 -56.88 -23.91
N GLU A 3 -27.42 -56.61 -23.00
CA GLU A 3 -26.04 -57.14 -22.80
C GLU A 3 -24.99 -56.51 -23.74
N ALA A 4 -24.08 -55.75 -23.13
CA ALA A 4 -22.64 -55.61 -23.42
C ALA A 4 -22.06 -54.65 -22.33
N THR A 5 -21.40 -55.08 -21.23
CA THR A 5 -20.11 -55.80 -21.07
C THR A 5 -18.87 -54.92 -21.34
N VAL A 6 -18.45 -54.13 -20.33
CA VAL A 6 -17.19 -54.19 -19.50
C VAL A 6 -15.98 -54.92 -20.15
N PRO A 7 -14.67 -54.50 -20.06
CA PRO A 7 -13.79 -54.39 -18.84
C PRO A 7 -12.75 -53.24 -18.84
N GLU A 8 -12.19 -52.71 -17.73
CA GLU A 8 -11.44 -53.22 -16.54
C GLU A 8 -9.90 -53.04 -16.67
N ALA A 9 -9.32 -52.14 -15.83
CA ALA A 9 -8.01 -52.16 -15.11
C ALA A 9 -6.68 -52.46 -15.90
N PRO A 10 -5.43 -52.40 -15.33
CA PRO A 10 -4.95 -52.25 -13.93
C PRO A 10 -3.91 -51.11 -13.69
N VAL A 11 -3.84 -50.44 -12.52
CA VAL A 11 -3.08 -50.74 -11.28
C VAL A 11 -1.58 -51.10 -11.48
N ALA A 12 -0.69 -50.23 -10.99
CA ALA A 12 0.63 -50.60 -10.48
C ALA A 12 1.19 -49.53 -9.52
N GLU A 13 1.20 -49.85 -8.22
CA GLU A 13 2.16 -49.30 -7.24
C GLU A 13 3.56 -49.85 -7.53
N THR A 14 4.60 -49.03 -7.37
CA THR A 14 5.94 -49.52 -6.96
C THR A 14 6.59 -48.51 -6.04
N GLN A 15 6.81 -48.92 -4.79
CA GLN A 15 7.72 -48.31 -3.84
C GLN A 15 9.17 -48.58 -4.28
N SER A 16 10.07 -47.59 -4.29
CA SER A 16 11.46 -47.74 -3.82
C SER A 16 12.35 -46.51 -4.08
N GLN A 17 13.32 -46.35 -3.17
CA GLN A 17 14.58 -45.60 -3.25
C GLN A 17 14.63 -44.18 -2.65
N GLN A 18 14.95 -44.19 -1.36
CA GLN A 18 15.94 -43.32 -0.71
C GLN A 18 17.32 -43.39 -1.43
N MET A 19 18.25 -42.51 -1.02
CA MET A 19 19.65 -42.28 -1.46
C MET A 19 19.75 -41.05 -2.40
N ASP A 20 20.58 -40.03 -2.19
CA ASP A 20 21.71 -39.82 -1.29
C ASP A 20 21.95 -38.30 -1.14
N ALA A 21 22.52 -37.92 0.01
CA ALA A 21 23.00 -36.58 0.29
C ALA A 21 24.42 -36.38 -0.29
N THR A 22 24.88 -35.13 -0.31
CA THR A 22 26.31 -34.79 -0.18
C THR A 22 27.24 -35.25 -1.31
N GLN A 23 27.38 -34.42 -2.35
CA GLN A 23 28.63 -34.28 -3.15
C GLN A 23 28.46 -33.23 -4.25
N ARG A 24 28.41 -31.94 -3.89
CA ARG A 24 28.73 -30.87 -4.83
C ARG A 24 29.57 -29.82 -4.12
N THR A 25 30.77 -29.62 -4.68
CA THR A 25 31.63 -28.44 -4.59
C THR A 25 32.47 -28.24 -3.33
N GLU A 26 33.30 -29.22 -3.01
CA GLU A 26 34.70 -28.96 -2.62
C GLU A 26 35.59 -29.38 -3.79
N ALA A 27 36.03 -28.43 -4.61
CA ALA A 27 37.22 -28.52 -5.47
C ALA A 27 37.27 -27.26 -6.34
N LEU A 28 38.07 -26.28 -5.95
CA LEU A 28 38.89 -25.40 -6.82
C LEU A 28 39.55 -24.32 -5.95
N SER A 29 40.47 -24.77 -5.10
CA SER A 29 41.60 -23.96 -4.67
C SER A 29 42.81 -24.27 -5.55
N SER A 30 43.68 -23.26 -5.72
CA SER A 30 45.08 -23.31 -6.16
C SER A 30 45.43 -23.41 -7.65
N ALA A 31 45.78 -22.27 -8.25
CA ALA A 31 46.91 -21.99 -9.16
C ALA A 31 46.72 -20.57 -9.71
N ALA A 32 47.66 -19.62 -9.79
CA ALA A 32 49.10 -19.56 -9.53
C ALA A 32 49.47 -18.06 -9.34
N ASN A 33 50.57 -17.80 -8.62
CA ASN A 33 51.28 -16.52 -8.57
C ASN A 33 52.26 -16.40 -9.77
N ASP A 34 53.00 -15.28 -9.84
CA ASP A 34 53.94 -14.77 -10.88
C ASP A 34 53.26 -13.96 -12.00
N ASP A 35 53.71 -12.76 -12.39
CA ASP A 35 55.04 -12.16 -12.30
C ASP A 35 54.93 -10.62 -12.29
N SER A 36 55.98 -9.97 -11.82
CA SER A 36 56.09 -8.54 -11.55
C SER A 36 56.46 -7.78 -12.83
N ASP A 37 55.87 -6.61 -13.07
CA ASP A 37 56.60 -5.56 -13.78
C ASP A 37 56.26 -4.18 -13.23
N SER A 38 57.34 -3.46 -12.95
CA SER A 38 57.41 -2.29 -12.10
C SER A 38 57.66 -1.08 -12.98
N ASP A 39 56.64 -0.24 -13.20
CA ASP A 39 56.83 1.13 -13.66
C ASP A 39 56.18 2.09 -12.65
N ASN A 40 56.99 2.43 -11.66
CA ASN A 40 56.71 3.46 -10.65
C ASN A 40 57.08 4.83 -11.23
N ASP A 41 56.17 5.46 -11.97
CA ASP A 41 56.28 6.86 -12.38
C ASP A 41 55.71 7.76 -11.27
N ASN A 42 56.59 8.16 -10.35
CA ASN A 42 56.30 9.06 -9.24
C ASN A 42 56.30 10.52 -9.73
N SER A 43 55.21 10.94 -10.38
CA SER A 43 54.89 12.35 -10.56
C SER A 43 54.13 12.86 -9.34
N ASN A 44 54.89 13.39 -8.38
CA ASN A 44 54.38 14.01 -7.16
C ASN A 44 53.91 15.45 -7.46
N ASP A 45 52.76 15.57 -8.15
CA ASP A 45 52.05 16.85 -8.27
C ASP A 45 51.24 17.09 -7.00
N ASN A 46 51.91 17.75 -6.07
CA ASN A 46 51.36 18.29 -4.83
C ASN A 46 50.44 19.47 -5.14
N ASP A 47 49.22 19.20 -5.63
CA ASP A 47 48.18 20.23 -5.74
C ASP A 47 47.33 20.24 -4.47
N ASN A 48 47.83 21.02 -3.51
CA ASN A 48 47.13 21.47 -2.31
C ASN A 48 45.92 22.32 -2.70
N SER A 49 44.80 21.66 -3.00
CA SER A 49 43.48 22.28 -3.03
C SER A 49 42.64 21.72 -1.90
N ASN A 50 42.60 22.49 -0.81
CA ASN A 50 41.71 22.36 0.34
C ASN A 50 40.23 22.45 -0.08
N SER A 51 39.71 21.41 -0.73
CA SER A 51 38.31 21.24 -1.12
C SER A 51 37.58 20.33 -0.13
N ASN A 52 37.70 20.62 1.16
CA ASN A 52 36.96 19.92 2.20
C ASN A 52 36.15 20.93 3.00
N ARG A 53 34.84 21.02 2.72
CA ARG A 53 33.78 21.36 3.72
C ARG A 53 32.31 21.43 3.26
N ASN A 54 31.91 20.99 2.06
CA ASN A 54 30.47 21.00 1.70
C ASN A 54 29.81 19.63 1.41
N SER A 55 30.55 18.52 1.22
CA SER A 55 29.94 17.23 0.84
C SER A 55 28.96 16.63 1.85
N THR A 56 29.12 16.90 3.15
CA THR A 56 28.24 16.33 4.19
C THR A 56 26.89 17.05 4.27
N GLY A 57 26.84 18.34 3.91
CA GLY A 57 25.59 19.11 3.89
C GLY A 57 24.70 18.71 2.71
N ASP A 58 25.32 18.50 1.56
CA ASP A 58 24.62 18.10 0.33
C ASP A 58 24.06 16.69 0.44
N ALA A 59 24.82 15.73 1.01
CA ALA A 59 24.33 14.37 1.21
C ALA A 59 23.10 14.32 2.13
N ASN A 60 23.12 15.02 3.27
CA ASN A 60 21.97 15.09 4.17
C ASN A 60 20.75 15.75 3.51
N ALA A 61 20.96 16.81 2.73
CA ALA A 61 19.87 17.45 1.99
C ALA A 61 19.25 16.50 0.95
N VAL A 62 20.07 15.70 0.26
CA VAL A 62 19.62 14.66 -0.67
C VAL A 62 18.82 13.59 0.06
N PHE A 63 19.32 13.05 1.18
CA PHE A 63 18.58 12.05 1.98
C PHE A 63 17.24 12.57 2.50
N LEU A 64 17.18 13.82 2.96
CA LEU A 64 15.93 14.43 3.43
C LEU A 64 14.92 14.61 2.29
N LYS A 65 15.41 14.97 1.11
CA LYS A 65 14.59 15.09 -0.10
C LYS A 65 14.03 13.73 -0.52
N GLU A 66 14.88 12.70 -0.61
CA GLU A 66 14.45 11.33 -0.96
C GLU A 66 13.42 10.81 0.04
N ARG A 67 13.64 11.01 1.34
CA ARG A 67 12.69 10.63 2.38
C ARG A 67 11.34 11.33 2.18
N PHE A 68 11.35 12.64 1.90
CA PHE A 68 10.14 13.40 1.64
C PHE A 68 9.37 12.87 0.42
N GLU A 69 10.08 12.56 -0.66
CA GLU A 69 9.49 12.00 -1.89
C GLU A 69 8.88 10.61 -1.64
N VAL A 70 9.61 9.73 -0.94
CA VAL A 70 9.11 8.39 -0.57
C VAL A 70 7.89 8.47 0.35
N GLU A 71 7.90 9.37 1.34
CA GLU A 71 6.77 9.58 2.23
C GLU A 71 5.55 10.12 1.46
N LEU A 72 5.77 11.02 0.50
CA LEU A 72 4.74 11.58 -0.36
C LEU A 72 4.12 10.53 -1.30
N GLU A 73 4.95 9.72 -1.96
CA GLU A 73 4.49 8.61 -2.80
C GLU A 73 3.69 7.61 -1.98
N PHE A 74 4.17 7.26 -0.79
CA PHE A 74 3.45 6.37 0.11
C PHE A 74 2.07 6.91 0.48
N VAL A 75 1.97 8.20 0.86
CA VAL A 75 0.67 8.82 1.16
C VAL A 75 -0.24 8.80 -0.04
N GLN A 76 0.26 9.09 -1.24
CA GLN A 76 -0.55 9.05 -2.46
C GLN A 76 -1.04 7.64 -2.79
N CYS A 77 -0.23 6.60 -2.54
CA CYS A 77 -0.63 5.21 -2.71
C CYS A 77 -1.79 4.82 -1.78
N LEU A 78 -1.95 5.47 -0.62
CA LEU A 78 -3.11 5.27 0.25
C LEU A 78 -4.42 5.69 -0.42
N ALA A 79 -4.40 6.56 -1.45
CA ALA A 79 -5.63 6.87 -2.16
C ALA A 79 -6.25 5.64 -2.86
N ASN A 80 -5.47 4.62 -3.17
CA ASN A 80 -5.94 3.40 -3.83
C ASN A 80 -6.49 2.36 -2.82
N PRO A 81 -7.80 2.04 -2.83
CA PRO A 81 -8.40 1.09 -1.90
C PRO A 81 -7.78 -0.31 -1.95
N TRP A 82 -7.34 -0.75 -3.14
CA TRP A 82 -6.73 -2.07 -3.32
C TRP A 82 -5.36 -2.15 -2.66
N TYR A 83 -4.58 -1.08 -2.73
CA TYR A 83 -3.27 -1.04 -2.07
C TYR A 83 -3.42 -1.12 -0.55
N VAL A 84 -4.37 -0.38 0.01
CA VAL A 84 -4.66 -0.42 1.44
C VAL A 84 -5.17 -1.80 1.87
N ASN A 85 -6.00 -2.45 1.07
CA ASN A 85 -6.46 -3.81 1.33
C ASN A 85 -5.29 -4.81 1.38
N ILE A 86 -4.34 -4.75 0.44
CA ILE A 86 -3.16 -5.62 0.42
C ILE A 86 -2.30 -5.43 1.69
N ILE A 87 -2.03 -4.17 2.07
CA ILE A 87 -1.27 -3.87 3.29
C ILE A 87 -2.01 -4.37 4.54
N ALA A 88 -3.34 -4.27 4.55
CA ALA A 88 -4.17 -4.76 5.64
C ALA A 88 -4.13 -6.29 5.77
N GLN A 89 -4.22 -7.01 4.65
CA GLN A 89 -4.12 -8.46 4.60
C GLN A 89 -2.73 -8.96 5.03
N GLN A 90 -1.69 -8.20 4.72
CA GLN A 90 -0.32 -8.48 5.17
C GLN A 90 -0.10 -8.21 6.67
N GLY A 91 -1.11 -7.66 7.38
CA GLY A 91 -1.06 -7.44 8.82
C GLY A 91 -0.20 -6.26 9.26
N TYR A 92 0.16 -5.34 8.36
CA TYR A 92 0.94 -4.15 8.74
C TYR A 92 0.17 -3.22 9.67
N PHE A 93 -1.15 -3.11 9.49
CA PHE A 93 -2.01 -2.28 10.33
C PHE A 93 -2.21 -2.81 11.77
N ASP A 94 -1.82 -4.06 12.05
CA ASP A 94 -1.86 -4.65 13.39
C ASP A 94 -0.63 -4.28 14.22
N LYS A 95 0.47 -3.90 13.55
CA LYS A 95 1.74 -3.54 14.18
C LYS A 95 1.66 -2.13 14.78
N PRO A 96 1.92 -1.94 16.09
CA PRO A 96 1.84 -0.63 16.72
C PRO A 96 2.85 0.38 16.17
N GLU A 97 3.99 -0.09 15.65
CA GLU A 97 5.01 0.72 15.00
C GLU A 97 4.45 1.40 13.74
N PHE A 98 3.67 0.65 12.96
CA PHE A 98 3.07 1.17 11.73
C PHE A 98 1.94 2.16 12.03
N VAL A 99 1.14 1.91 13.06
CA VAL A 99 0.13 2.86 13.52
C VAL A 99 0.77 4.18 13.98
N ASN A 100 1.92 4.12 14.65
CA ASN A 100 2.67 5.32 15.00
C ASN A 100 3.22 6.04 13.76
N TYR A 101 3.64 5.29 12.73
CA TYR A 101 4.02 5.88 11.45
C TYR A 101 2.84 6.59 10.75
N LEU A 102 1.64 6.03 10.76
CA LEU A 102 0.44 6.70 10.24
C LEU A 102 0.11 7.99 11.01
N LYS A 103 0.35 8.03 12.33
CA LYS A 103 0.23 9.27 13.12
C LYS A 103 1.26 10.30 12.70
N TYR A 104 2.50 9.89 12.44
CA TYR A 104 3.53 10.77 11.91
C TYR A 104 3.07 11.39 10.58
N LEU A 105 2.56 10.59 9.64
CA LEU A 105 2.09 11.07 8.33
C LEU A 105 0.94 12.09 8.40
N LYS A 106 0.28 12.31 9.54
CA LYS A 106 -0.72 13.39 9.67
C LYS A 106 -0.15 14.78 9.44
N TYR A 107 1.18 14.97 9.47
CA TYR A 107 1.77 16.26 9.11
C TYR A 107 1.42 16.70 7.67
N TRP A 108 1.14 15.76 6.76
CA TRP A 108 0.69 16.03 5.39
C TRP A 108 -0.66 16.75 5.32
N GLN A 109 -1.47 16.73 6.38
CA GLN A 109 -2.74 17.47 6.45
C GLN A 109 -2.53 18.97 6.66
N ARG A 110 -1.34 19.41 7.09
CA ARG A 110 -1.06 20.84 7.25
C ARG A 110 -1.03 21.51 5.87
N PRO A 111 -1.54 22.75 5.74
CA PRO A 111 -1.65 23.44 4.45
C PRO A 111 -0.30 23.66 3.75
N GLU A 112 0.79 23.73 4.51
CA GLU A 112 2.15 23.82 3.99
C GLU A 112 2.53 22.62 3.13
N TYR A 113 2.14 21.41 3.54
CA TYR A 113 2.50 20.15 2.89
C TYR A 113 1.38 19.60 2.00
N ALA A 114 0.12 19.85 2.35
CA ALA A 114 -1.05 19.38 1.61
C ALA A 114 -1.04 19.83 0.14
N ARG A 115 -0.37 20.96 -0.19
CA ARG A 115 -0.21 21.44 -1.56
C ARG A 115 0.49 20.47 -2.50
N PHE A 116 1.30 19.55 -1.97
CA PHE A 116 2.05 18.56 -2.75
C PHE A 116 1.24 17.28 -2.98
N VAL A 117 0.14 17.09 -2.25
CA VAL A 117 -0.69 15.90 -2.34
C VAL A 117 -1.64 16.04 -3.53
N VAL A 118 -1.42 15.26 -4.59
CA VAL A 118 -2.24 15.28 -5.81
C VAL A 118 -3.63 14.67 -5.55
N TYR A 119 -3.70 13.64 -4.71
CA TYR A 119 -4.93 12.89 -4.44
C TYR A 119 -5.49 13.22 -3.04
N PRO A 120 -6.50 14.11 -2.92
CA PRO A 120 -7.03 14.50 -1.60
C PRO A 120 -7.67 13.34 -0.83
N HIS A 121 -8.15 12.31 -1.55
CA HIS A 121 -8.70 11.08 -0.94
C HIS A 121 -7.70 10.34 -0.05
N ALA A 122 -6.40 10.44 -0.32
CA ALA A 122 -5.36 9.87 0.52
C ALA A 122 -5.44 10.38 1.97
N LEU A 123 -5.68 11.69 2.15
CA LEU A 123 -5.73 12.32 3.46
C LEU A 123 -6.98 11.89 4.25
N ALA A 124 -8.13 11.78 3.56
CA ALA A 124 -9.35 11.27 4.17
C ALA A 124 -9.20 9.81 4.61
N LEU A 125 -8.56 8.98 3.78
CA LEU A 125 -8.32 7.58 4.13
C LEU A 125 -7.29 7.44 5.26
N LEU A 126 -6.29 8.31 5.32
CA LEU A 126 -5.34 8.37 6.43
C LEU A 126 -6.06 8.63 7.77
N ASP A 127 -7.10 9.46 7.79
CA ASP A 127 -7.93 9.65 9.00
C ASP A 127 -8.76 8.41 9.34
N LEU A 128 -9.37 7.77 8.34
CA LEU A 128 -10.13 6.52 8.54
C LEU A 128 -9.25 5.40 9.10
N LEU A 129 -8.02 5.25 8.60
CA LEU A 129 -7.05 4.25 9.03
C LEU A 129 -6.61 4.39 10.50
N GLN A 130 -6.83 5.54 11.13
CA GLN A 130 -6.57 5.68 12.57
C GLN A 130 -7.57 4.87 13.42
N THR A 131 -8.79 4.67 12.91
CA THR A 131 -9.82 3.91 13.60
C THR A 131 -9.51 2.43 13.50
N LYS A 132 -9.42 1.74 14.65
CA LYS A 132 -9.14 0.29 14.67
C LYS A 132 -10.23 -0.51 13.94
N ALA A 133 -11.50 -0.14 14.10
CA ALA A 133 -12.62 -0.81 13.44
C ALA A 133 -12.45 -0.84 11.91
N PHE A 134 -12.05 0.30 11.33
CA PHE A 134 -11.82 0.40 9.89
C PHE A 134 -10.61 -0.43 9.42
N ARG A 135 -9.54 -0.48 10.21
CA ARG A 135 -8.37 -1.34 9.91
C ARG A 135 -8.71 -2.83 9.84
N ASP A 136 -9.66 -3.26 10.67
CA ASP A 136 -10.14 -4.64 10.66
C ASP A 136 -11.11 -4.88 9.49
N GLU A 137 -11.91 -3.88 9.13
CA GLU A 137 -12.88 -3.96 8.04
C GLU A 137 -12.22 -3.97 6.66
N ILE A 138 -11.22 -3.12 6.44
CA ILE A 138 -10.52 -2.98 5.16
C ILE A 138 -9.70 -4.22 4.76
N LYS A 139 -9.49 -5.17 5.69
CA LYS A 139 -8.92 -6.49 5.38
C LYS A 139 -9.84 -7.29 4.44
N LYS A 140 -11.15 -7.05 4.52
CA LYS A 140 -12.16 -7.69 3.67
C LYS A 140 -12.15 -7.06 2.28
N THR A 141 -12.12 -7.90 1.25
CA THR A 141 -12.17 -7.46 -0.15
C THR A 141 -13.46 -6.70 -0.48
N ASP A 142 -14.56 -7.03 0.19
CA ASP A 142 -15.85 -6.36 0.00
C ASP A 142 -15.79 -4.89 0.38
N GLU A 143 -15.11 -4.55 1.48
CA GLU A 143 -14.96 -3.16 1.91
C GLU A 143 -14.04 -2.37 0.95
N ALA A 144 -12.96 -3.00 0.50
CA ALA A 144 -12.10 -2.40 -0.51
C ALA A 144 -12.85 -2.10 -1.83
N THR A 145 -13.72 -3.03 -2.24
CA THR A 145 -14.60 -2.87 -3.41
C THR A 145 -15.61 -1.75 -3.20
N ARG A 146 -16.26 -1.71 -2.03
CA ARG A 146 -17.19 -0.64 -1.65
C ARG A 146 -16.50 0.73 -1.69
N LEU A 147 -15.31 0.86 -1.13
CA LEU A 147 -14.53 2.11 -1.18
C LEU A 147 -14.16 2.50 -2.60
N ALA A 148 -13.75 1.54 -3.44
CA ALA A 148 -13.47 1.81 -4.85
C ALA A 148 -14.71 2.33 -5.59
N VAL A 149 -15.89 1.74 -5.35
CA VAL A 149 -17.16 2.21 -5.91
C VAL A 149 -17.51 3.60 -5.38
N LEU A 150 -17.30 3.88 -4.10
CA LEU A 150 -17.54 5.22 -3.52
C LEU A 150 -16.62 6.28 -4.15
N GLN A 151 -15.34 5.98 -4.30
CA GLN A 151 -14.39 6.86 -5.00
C GLN A 151 -14.79 7.07 -6.46
N GLN A 152 -15.16 6.00 -7.16
CA GLN A 152 -15.59 6.08 -8.56
C GLN A 152 -16.86 6.92 -8.71
N ASN A 153 -17.85 6.74 -7.83
CA ASN A 153 -19.08 7.53 -7.84
C ASN A 153 -18.80 9.01 -7.55
N HIS A 154 -17.90 9.30 -6.61
CA HIS A 154 -17.49 10.66 -6.31
C HIS A 154 -16.88 11.36 -7.53
N TRP A 155 -16.03 10.68 -8.30
CA TRP A 155 -15.44 11.24 -9.53
C TRP A 155 -16.43 11.32 -10.69
N ARG A 156 -17.32 10.33 -10.78
CA ARG A 156 -18.35 10.30 -11.82
C ARG A 156 -19.35 11.45 -11.64
N TRP A 157 -19.63 11.83 -10.40
CA TRP A 157 -20.56 12.92 -10.10
C TRP A 157 -20.04 13.85 -9.00
N PRO A 158 -19.07 14.74 -9.31
CA PRO A 158 -18.44 15.64 -8.34
C PRO A 158 -19.44 16.63 -7.69
N ASN A 159 -20.57 16.90 -8.36
CA ASN A 159 -21.56 17.90 -7.96
C ASN A 159 -22.92 17.30 -7.59
N TYR A 160 -23.03 15.99 -7.34
CA TYR A 160 -24.28 15.41 -6.83
C TYR A 160 -24.41 15.70 -5.33
N ARG A 161 -24.63 16.98 -5.01
CA ARG A 161 -25.11 17.40 -3.70
C ARG A 161 -26.61 17.19 -3.74
N GLU A 162 -27.15 16.40 -2.82
CA GLU A 162 -28.60 16.28 -2.63
C GLU A 162 -29.17 17.64 -2.21
N GLU A 163 -29.44 18.53 -3.16
CA GLU A 163 -30.19 19.76 -2.90
C GLU A 163 -31.69 19.50 -2.68
N GLY A 164 -32.11 18.22 -2.57
CA GLY A 164 -33.51 17.82 -2.48
C GLY A 164 -33.92 17.00 -1.25
N ALA A 165 -33.01 16.58 -0.38
CA ALA A 165 -33.37 15.71 0.76
C ALA A 165 -33.91 16.45 1.99
N SER A 166 -33.71 17.78 2.09
CA SER A 166 -34.19 18.57 3.23
C SER A 166 -35.53 19.28 3.00
N SER A 167 -36.08 19.32 1.78
CA SER A 167 -37.36 19.98 1.49
C SER A 167 -38.58 19.06 1.43
N ALA A 168 -38.38 17.73 1.49
CA ALA A 168 -39.48 16.75 1.37
C ALA A 168 -40.01 16.23 2.73
N ALA A 169 -39.38 16.61 3.86
CA ALA A 169 -39.76 16.10 5.19
C ALA A 169 -40.69 17.05 6.00
N ASN A 170 -41.02 18.25 5.50
CA ASN A 170 -41.80 19.26 6.22
C ASN A 170 -43.22 19.48 5.64
N GLY A 171 -43.90 18.43 5.16
CA GLY A 171 -45.20 18.59 4.49
C GLY A 171 -46.20 17.47 4.73
N ALA A 172 -46.12 16.74 5.84
CA ALA A 172 -46.95 15.55 6.05
C ALA A 172 -47.54 15.49 7.47
N ASP A 173 -48.13 16.58 7.96
CA ASP A 173 -48.70 16.61 9.31
C ASP A 173 -49.80 17.67 9.56
N ASP A 174 -50.47 18.20 8.52
CA ASP A 174 -51.49 19.28 8.69
C ASP A 174 -52.89 19.00 8.09
N GLU A 175 -53.34 17.74 8.06
CA GLU A 175 -54.71 17.42 7.60
C GLU A 175 -55.38 16.29 8.40
N ALA A 176 -55.53 16.46 9.72
CA ALA A 176 -56.27 15.49 10.54
C ALA A 176 -57.00 16.09 11.78
N ASN A 177 -57.38 17.37 11.79
CA ASN A 177 -58.25 17.89 12.85
C ASN A 177 -59.14 19.09 12.43
N SER A 178 -60.17 18.85 11.63
CA SER A 178 -61.23 19.86 11.38
C SER A 178 -62.64 19.32 11.13
N HIS A 179 -62.94 18.04 11.43
CA HIS A 179 -64.26 17.45 11.14
C HIS A 179 -65.04 16.88 12.34
N ALA A 180 -64.69 17.26 13.57
CA ALA A 180 -65.44 16.86 14.77
C ALA A 180 -65.99 18.08 15.54
N ALA A 181 -66.77 18.94 14.88
CA ALA A 181 -67.56 19.98 15.55
C ALA A 181 -68.76 20.44 14.69
N SER A 182 -69.78 19.59 14.59
CA SER A 182 -71.19 20.02 14.39
C SER A 182 -72.14 18.83 14.56
N ALA A 183 -72.34 18.45 15.82
CA ALA A 183 -73.52 17.70 16.24
C ALA A 183 -74.42 18.67 17.01
N SER A 184 -75.53 19.07 16.39
CA SER A 184 -76.74 19.63 17.01
C SER A 184 -77.92 19.29 16.11
#